data_AF-A0A193FMH3-F1
#
_entry.id   AF-A0A193FMH3-F1
#
_cell.length_a   1.000
_cell.length_b   1.000
_cell.length_c   1.000
_cell.angle_alpha   90.00
_cell.angle_beta   90.00
_cell.angle_gamma   90.00
#
_symmetry.space_group_name_H-M   'P 1'
#
loop_
_entity.id
_entity.type
_entity.pdbx_description
1 polymer ?
#
loop_
_entity_poly.entity_id
_entity_poly.type
_entity_poly.pdbx_seq_one_letter_code
_entity_poly.pdbx_strand_id
1 'polypeptide(L)'
;MNASRSAPLPAETTELLQVVGFLHLQNGHARDAMALLEACDHAGACHGRSLILLAFVRLRAGFPSKALSALERADPVTRSLSAYNAVLARCLAAAGRHDDARQAMTAYAAARSRALAAVR
;
A
#
# COMPACT_ATOMS: atom_id res chain seq x y z
N MET A 1 15.47 29.12 7.54
CA MET A 1 15.42 27.66 7.31
C MET A 1 15.14 27.42 5.84
N ASN A 2 16.16 27.10 5.04
CA ASN A 2 16.00 26.81 3.62
C ASN A 2 15.43 25.39 3.47
N ALA A 3 14.17 25.28 3.07
CA ALA A 3 13.63 24.01 2.61
C ALA A 3 14.33 23.66 1.30
N SER A 4 15.34 22.79 1.36
CA SER A 4 15.89 22.13 0.17
C SER A 4 14.76 21.32 -0.45
N ARG A 5 14.02 21.93 -1.39
CA ARG A 5 13.13 21.21 -2.30
C ARG A 5 14.03 20.33 -3.16
N SER A 6 14.22 19.09 -2.74
CA SER A 6 14.79 18.08 -3.61
C SER A 6 13.94 18.02 -4.87
N ALA A 7 14.59 18.03 -6.03
CA ALA A 7 13.90 17.88 -7.31
C ALA A 7 13.04 16.60 -7.27
N PRO A 8 11.85 16.60 -7.90
CA PRO A 8 11.05 15.39 -8.01
C PRO A 8 11.88 14.28 -8.65
N LEU A 9 11.77 13.07 -8.12
CA LEU A 9 12.43 11.91 -8.71
C LEU A 9 11.94 11.71 -10.16
N PRO A 10 12.83 11.37 -11.11
CA PRO A 10 12.40 10.96 -12.44
C PRO A 10 11.39 9.83 -12.37
N ALA A 11 10.46 9.79 -13.33
CA ALA A 11 9.39 8.79 -13.35
C ALA A 11 9.94 7.37 -13.40
N GLU A 12 10.99 7.15 -14.19
CA GLU A 12 11.69 5.87 -14.35
C GLU A 12 12.36 5.43 -13.05
N THR A 13 12.91 6.40 -12.28
CA THR A 13 13.51 6.11 -10.97
C THR A 13 12.44 5.72 -9.96
N THR A 14 11.30 6.41 -9.97
CA THR A 14 10.16 6.06 -9.11
C THR A 14 9.65 4.66 -9.42
N GLU A 15 9.44 4.33 -10.70
CA GLU A 15 8.98 3.01 -11.12
C GLU A 15 9.98 1.92 -10.72
N LEU A 16 11.28 2.14 -10.97
CA LEU A 16 12.33 1.22 -10.56
C LEU A 16 12.32 0.97 -9.05
N LEU A 17 12.25 2.01 -8.24
CA LEU A 17 12.18 1.89 -6.77
C LEU A 17 10.93 1.12 -6.32
N GLN A 18 9.79 1.34 -6.98
CA GLN A 18 8.56 0.59 -6.69
C GLN A 18 8.70 -0.90 -7.01
N VAL A 19 9.27 -1.23 -8.17
CA VAL A 19 9.51 -2.62 -8.60
C VAL A 19 10.53 -3.31 -7.69
N VAL A 20 11.68 -2.66 -7.43
CA VAL A 20 12.72 -3.22 -6.56
C VAL A 20 12.20 -3.38 -5.14
N GLY A 21 11.45 -2.40 -4.61
CA GLY A 21 10.78 -2.51 -3.32
C GLY A 21 9.82 -3.71 -3.26
N PHE A 22 9.04 -3.93 -4.31
CA PHE A 22 8.18 -5.12 -4.41
C PHE A 22 8.98 -6.43 -4.42
N LEU A 23 10.11 -6.50 -5.15
CA LEU A 23 10.97 -7.68 -5.16
C LEU A 23 11.62 -7.96 -3.79
N HIS A 24 12.09 -6.93 -3.08
CA HIS A 24 12.59 -7.09 -1.71
C HIS A 24 11.50 -7.65 -0.79
N LEU A 25 10.27 -7.17 -0.93
CA LEU A 25 9.14 -7.65 -0.15
C LEU A 25 8.84 -9.13 -0.41
N GLN A 26 8.86 -9.56 -1.68
CA GLN A 26 8.67 -10.96 -2.06
C GLN A 26 9.75 -11.87 -1.47
N ASN A 27 10.98 -11.37 -1.35
CA ASN A 27 12.12 -12.07 -0.77
C ASN A 27 12.17 -11.99 0.77
N GLY A 28 11.13 -11.47 1.44
CA GLY A 28 11.07 -11.38 2.90
C GLY A 28 11.82 -10.19 3.52
N HIS A 29 12.48 -9.37 2.71
CA HIS A 29 13.23 -8.18 3.13
C HIS A 29 12.30 -6.97 3.31
N ALA A 30 11.32 -7.09 4.20
CA ALA A 30 10.26 -6.09 4.35
C ALA A 30 10.76 -4.70 4.77
N ARG A 31 11.84 -4.61 5.56
CA ARG A 31 12.42 -3.33 5.98
C ARG A 31 13.13 -2.60 4.84
N ASP A 32 13.86 -3.32 4.00
CA ASP A 32 14.52 -2.75 2.82
C ASP A 32 13.49 -2.29 1.78
N ALA A 33 12.47 -3.12 1.56
CA ALA A 33 11.32 -2.75 0.74
C ALA A 33 10.63 -1.48 1.25
N MET A 34 10.44 -1.37 2.57
CA MET A 34 9.88 -0.19 3.19
C MET A 34 10.75 1.05 2.97
N ALA A 35 12.07 0.96 3.14
CA ALA A 35 12.98 2.09 2.94
C ALA A 35 12.90 2.65 1.51
N LEU A 36 12.85 1.77 0.50
CA LEU A 36 12.72 2.16 -0.90
C LEU A 36 11.39 2.88 -1.18
N LEU A 37 10.28 2.36 -0.66
CA LEU A 37 8.98 2.98 -0.89
C LEU A 37 8.75 4.23 -0.04
N GLU A 38 9.37 4.34 1.13
CA GLU A 38 9.35 5.59 1.92
C GLU A 38 10.16 6.70 1.23
N ALA A 39 11.23 6.36 0.50
CA ALA A 39 11.93 7.32 -0.35
C ALA A 39 11.02 7.84 -1.49
N CYS A 40 10.29 6.95 -2.17
CA CYS A 40 9.28 7.34 -3.16
C CYS A 40 8.18 8.22 -2.55
N ASP A 41 7.70 7.83 -1.35
CA ASP A 41 6.65 8.55 -0.64
C ASP A 41 7.08 9.97 -0.27
N HIS A 42 8.31 10.11 0.23
CA HIS A 42 8.90 11.40 0.59
C HIS A 42 9.08 12.31 -0.64
N ALA A 43 9.37 11.73 -1.81
CA ALA A 43 9.42 12.44 -3.08
C ALA A 43 8.03 12.79 -3.67
N GLY A 44 6.93 12.44 -2.98
CA GLY A 44 5.56 12.67 -3.45
C GLY A 44 5.12 11.73 -4.56
N ALA A 45 5.85 10.64 -4.79
CA ALA A 45 5.67 9.74 -5.92
C ALA A 45 4.81 8.50 -5.60
N CYS A 46 4.21 8.47 -4.40
CA CYS A 46 3.26 7.44 -3.99
C CYS A 46 1.80 7.91 -4.17
N HIS A 47 1.10 7.30 -5.11
CA HIS A 47 -0.31 7.54 -5.43
C HIS A 47 -0.94 6.25 -5.98
N GLY A 48 -2.27 6.17 -6.02
CA GLY A 48 -2.91 5.01 -6.63
C GLY A 48 -2.52 3.68 -5.95
N ARG A 49 -2.16 2.69 -6.78
CA ARG A 49 -1.69 1.37 -6.33
C ARG A 49 -0.40 1.42 -5.50
N SER A 50 0.49 2.38 -5.68
CA SER A 50 1.73 2.43 -4.91
C SER A 50 1.50 2.80 -3.44
N LEU A 51 0.37 3.46 -3.10
CA LEU A 51 -0.06 3.63 -1.70
C LEU A 51 -0.48 2.31 -1.05
N ILE A 52 -1.13 1.41 -1.80
CA ILE A 52 -1.49 0.07 -1.32
C ILE A 52 -0.20 -0.74 -1.06
N LEU A 53 0.76 -0.66 -1.98
CA LEU A 53 2.05 -1.33 -1.82
C LEU A 53 2.84 -0.76 -0.63
N LEU A 54 2.89 0.56 -0.46
CA LEU A 54 3.50 1.23 0.69
C LEU A 54 2.88 0.78 2.02
N ALA A 55 1.54 0.71 2.07
CA ALA A 55 0.86 0.18 3.24
C ALA A 55 1.24 -1.27 3.52
N PHE A 56 1.32 -2.11 2.49
CA PHE A 56 1.64 -3.52 2.63
C PHE A 56 3.10 -3.74 3.11
N VAL A 57 4.08 -2.98 2.61
CA VAL A 57 5.47 -3.07 3.11
C VAL A 57 5.58 -2.61 4.56
N ARG A 58 4.91 -1.51 4.94
CA ARG A 58 4.88 -1.00 6.33
C ARG A 58 4.26 -2.03 7.28
N LEU A 59 3.18 -2.68 6.87
CA LEU A 59 2.55 -3.75 7.63
C LEU A 59 3.52 -4.93 7.82
N ARG A 60 4.16 -5.40 6.74
CA ARG A 60 5.10 -6.53 6.79
C ARG A 60 6.36 -6.22 7.60
N ALA A 61 6.75 -4.95 7.68
CA ALA A 61 7.84 -4.48 8.52
C ALA A 61 7.44 -4.28 10.00
N GLY A 62 6.17 -4.50 10.37
CA GLY A 62 5.68 -4.43 11.76
C GLY A 62 5.10 -3.08 12.17
N PHE A 63 4.74 -2.22 11.21
CA PHE A 63 4.21 -0.87 11.47
C PHE A 63 2.74 -0.72 11.01
N PRO A 64 1.77 -1.37 11.68
CA PRO A 64 0.37 -1.37 11.25
C PRO A 64 -0.25 0.04 11.23
N SER A 65 0.09 0.91 12.18
CA SER A 65 -0.43 2.29 12.20
C SER A 65 0.04 3.11 11.00
N LYS A 66 1.32 3.03 10.64
CA LYS A 66 1.86 3.70 9.44
C LYS A 66 1.25 3.15 8.15
N ALA A 67 0.89 1.86 8.14
CA ALA A 67 0.23 1.23 7.02
C ALA A 67 -1.21 1.78 6.83
N LEU A 68 -1.97 1.94 7.93
CA LEU A 68 -3.30 2.55 7.88
C LEU A 68 -3.24 4.00 7.35
N SER A 69 -2.30 4.82 7.83
CA SER A 69 -2.14 6.20 7.35
C SER A 69 -1.80 6.29 5.86
N ALA A 70 -1.11 5.29 5.28
CA ALA A 70 -0.90 5.24 3.83
C ALA A 70 -2.20 4.96 3.07
N LEU A 71 -3.05 4.07 3.58
CA LEU A 71 -4.34 3.75 2.96
C LEU A 71 -5.33 4.91 3.04
N GLU A 72 -5.31 5.71 4.11
CA GLU A 72 -6.17 6.89 4.25
C GLU A 72 -5.98 7.91 3.12
N ARG A 73 -4.76 7.98 2.56
CA ARG A 73 -4.39 8.84 1.42
C ARG A 73 -4.89 8.32 0.08
N ALA A 74 -5.42 7.11 0.01
CA ALA A 74 -5.91 6.52 -1.24
C ALA A 74 -7.12 7.30 -1.77
N ASP A 75 -7.09 7.63 -3.06
CA ASP A 75 -8.23 8.20 -3.79
C ASP A 75 -9.40 7.20 -3.93
N PRO A 76 -10.60 7.64 -4.33
CA PRO A 76 -11.76 6.74 -4.48
C PRO A 76 -11.53 5.59 -5.47
N VAL A 77 -10.79 5.82 -6.55
CA VAL A 77 -10.47 4.79 -7.56
C VAL A 77 -9.63 3.68 -6.92
N THR A 78 -8.65 4.05 -6.11
CA THR A 78 -7.76 3.14 -5.38
C THR A 78 -8.52 2.38 -4.32
N ARG A 79 -9.40 3.04 -3.57
CA ARG A 79 -10.26 2.40 -2.55
C ARG A 79 -11.21 1.36 -3.15
N SER A 80 -11.57 1.51 -4.43
CA SER A 80 -12.41 0.54 -5.15
C SER A 80 -11.67 -0.75 -5.52
N LEU A 81 -10.33 -0.75 -5.50
CA LEU A 81 -9.53 -1.93 -5.84
C LEU A 81 -9.70 -3.01 -4.76
N SER A 82 -9.88 -4.27 -5.18
CA SER A 82 -9.95 -5.40 -4.24
C SER A 82 -8.69 -5.50 -3.36
N ALA A 83 -7.51 -5.23 -3.93
CA ALA A 83 -6.25 -5.20 -3.20
C ALA A 83 -6.25 -4.21 -2.02
N TYR A 84 -6.93 -3.07 -2.13
CA TYR A 84 -7.07 -2.10 -1.05
C TYR A 84 -7.75 -2.74 0.17
N ASN A 85 -8.92 -3.36 -0.03
CA ASN A 85 -9.68 -3.98 1.04
C ASN A 85 -8.93 -5.17 1.69
N ALA A 86 -8.17 -5.93 0.89
CA ALA A 86 -7.35 -7.02 1.42
C ALA A 86 -6.19 -6.52 2.32
N VAL A 87 -5.55 -5.41 1.97
CA VAL A 87 -4.49 -4.82 2.79
C VAL A 87 -5.08 -4.13 4.02
N LEU A 88 -6.18 -3.38 3.85
CA LEU A 88 -6.90 -2.73 4.94
C LEU A 88 -7.31 -3.73 6.02
N ALA A 89 -7.91 -4.86 5.64
CA ALA A 89 -8.31 -5.90 6.57
C ALA A 89 -7.12 -6.42 7.41
N ARG A 90 -5.97 -6.64 6.78
CA ARG A 90 -4.76 -7.11 7.47
C ARG A 90 -4.17 -6.05 8.40
N CYS A 91 -4.18 -4.78 7.99
CA CYS A 91 -3.74 -3.67 8.84
C CYS A 91 -4.64 -3.53 10.08
N LEU A 92 -5.96 -3.58 9.90
CA LEU A 92 -6.93 -3.51 11.00
C LEU A 92 -6.76 -4.70 11.96
N ALA A 93 -6.60 -5.91 11.44
CA ALA A 93 -6.35 -7.09 12.26
C ALA A 93 -5.05 -6.98 13.08
N ALA A 94 -3.96 -6.51 12.46
CA ALA A 94 -2.69 -6.29 13.15
C ALA A 94 -2.76 -5.16 14.19
N ALA A 95 -3.71 -4.23 14.04
CA ALA A 95 -4.00 -3.18 15.01
C ALA A 95 -5.03 -3.60 16.09
N GLY A 96 -5.47 -4.87 16.12
CA GLY A 96 -6.46 -5.37 17.08
C GLY A 96 -7.92 -4.98 16.77
N ARG A 97 -8.17 -4.32 15.63
CA ARG A 97 -9.51 -3.88 15.19
C ARG A 97 -10.23 -4.98 14.42
N HIS A 98 -10.53 -6.08 15.11
CA HIS A 98 -10.99 -7.32 14.47
C HIS A 98 -12.36 -7.21 13.78
N ASP A 99 -13.29 -6.42 14.32
CA ASP A 99 -14.60 -6.20 13.68
C ASP A 99 -14.45 -5.47 12.33
N ASP A 100 -13.71 -4.36 12.32
CA ASP A 100 -13.43 -3.60 11.11
C ASP A 100 -12.66 -4.44 10.08
N ALA A 101 -11.72 -5.25 10.55
CA ALA A 101 -10.98 -6.18 9.70
C ALA A 101 -11.91 -7.17 9.00
N ARG A 102 -12.91 -7.69 9.71
CA ARG A 102 -13.93 -8.59 9.16
C ARG A 102 -14.75 -7.89 8.09
N GLN A 103 -15.18 -6.66 8.35
CA GLN A 103 -15.94 -5.86 7.37
C GLN A 103 -15.13 -5.61 6.09
N ALA A 104 -13.86 -5.21 6.22
CA ALA A 104 -12.97 -5.03 5.08
C ALA A 104 -12.75 -6.33 4.30
N MET A 105 -12.64 -7.47 4.97
CA MET A 105 -12.51 -8.78 4.30
C MET A 105 -13.79 -9.17 3.55
N THR A 106 -14.98 -8.87 4.08
CA THR A 106 -16.25 -9.05 3.38
C THR A 106 -16.31 -8.20 2.11
N ALA A 107 -15.86 -6.94 2.17
CA ALA A 107 -15.79 -6.07 0.99
C ALA A 107 -14.81 -6.62 -0.07
N TYR A 108 -13.66 -7.15 0.36
CA TYR A 108 -12.73 -7.85 -0.52
C TYR A 108 -13.37 -9.06 -1.21
N ALA A 109 -14.06 -9.92 -0.45
CA ALA A 109 -14.72 -11.11 -0.97
C ALA A 109 -15.81 -10.75 -2.00
N ALA A 110 -16.64 -9.74 -1.69
CA ALA A 110 -17.66 -9.25 -2.62
C ALA A 110 -17.06 -8.73 -3.94
N ALA A 111 -15.96 -7.96 -3.87
CA ALA A 111 -15.25 -7.47 -5.04
C ALA A 111 -14.67 -8.61 -5.89
N ARG A 112 -14.10 -9.64 -5.25
CA ARG A 112 -13.57 -10.83 -5.93
C ARG A 112 -14.69 -11.62 -6.63
N SER A 113 -15.83 -11.81 -5.99
CA SER A 113 -16.97 -12.50 -6.59
C SER A 113 -17.53 -11.76 -7.81
N ARG A 114 -17.62 -10.42 -7.75
CA ARG A 114 -18.02 -9.60 -8.91
C ARG A 114 -17.05 -9.72 -10.08
N ALA A 115 -15.74 -9.72 -9.81
CA ALA A 115 -14.73 -9.88 -10.85
C ALA A 115 -14.83 -11.25 -11.54
N LEU A 116 -15.07 -12.32 -10.78
CA LEU A 116 -15.26 -13.66 -11.34
C LEU A 116 -16.54 -13.78 -12.18
N ALA A 117 -17.61 -13.08 -11.80
CA ALA A 117 -18.86 -13.06 -12.55
C ALA A 117 -18.75 -12.29 -13.88
N ALA A 118 -17.89 -11.26 -13.96
CA ALA A 118 -17.71 -10.44 -15.16
C ALA A 118 -16.85 -11.11 -16.26
N VAL A 119 -16.20 -12.25 -15.94
CA VAL A 119 -15.38 -13.02 -16.88
C VAL A 119 -16.18 -14.18 -17.51
N ARG A 120 -17.43 -14.36 -17.10
CA ARG A 120 -18.37 -15.34 -17.66
C ARG A 120 -19.28 -14.67 -18.68
#